data_AF-A0A3D0LX58-F1
#
_entry.id   AF-A0A3D0LX58-F1
#
_cell.length_a   1.000
_cell.length_b   1.000
_cell.length_c   1.000
_cell.angle_alpha   90.00
_cell.angle_beta   90.00
_cell.angle_gamma   90.00
#
_symmetry.space_group_name_H-M   'P 1'
#
loop_
_entity.id
_entity.type
_entity.pdbx_description
1 polymer ?
#
loop_
_entity_poly.entity_id
_entity_poly.type
_entity_poly.pdbx_seq_one_letter_code
_entity_poly.pdbx_strand_id
1 'polypeptide(L)'
;MPFIPHTDDDIREMLGRIGAGAVDQLFDEIPAALHCGSLGLPPALTEMETARLMETRARQDEPYLNFIGAGAYEHHIPAAVWQIAGRGEFYTAYTPYQAEASQGTLQTLYEFQTMIAALTAMEVANASLYDGASALAEAVLMAVRVHKQARRVLLPATVHPFWRRTVQNIVKHQHIELVTLPYDPNGGHTPLEGLAAYAGESFAALVIPQPNFFGRLEAVDELTDWAHRQDMAVIAAVNPVALGLLKPPGEWGEHGADITVGEGQPLGAPLASGGPYFGFMGCKQALVRQMPGRLAGRTVDTEGREGFTLTLQAREQHIRRGKATSNICTNQGLMVTAAAIHMALLGPDGVAR
;
A
#
# COMPACT_ATOMS: atom_id res chain seq x y z
N MET A 1 -14.67 28.23 7.86
CA MET A 1 -15.61 28.19 6.70
C MET A 1 -16.69 27.19 7.07
N PRO A 2 -17.99 27.51 6.95
CA PRO A 2 -19.04 26.55 7.27
C PRO A 2 -18.90 25.32 6.36
N PHE A 3 -19.18 24.13 6.88
CA PHE A 3 -19.10 22.88 6.12
C PHE A 3 -20.11 22.84 4.96
N ILE A 4 -21.31 23.40 5.21
CA ILE A 4 -22.33 23.62 4.18
C ILE A 4 -22.11 25.03 3.62
N PRO A 5 -21.86 25.17 2.31
CA PRO A 5 -21.50 26.47 1.74
C PRO A 5 -22.71 27.37 1.45
N HIS A 6 -23.91 26.77 1.32
CA HIS A 6 -25.13 27.48 0.92
C HIS A 6 -25.76 28.23 2.10
N THR A 7 -26.12 29.48 1.85
CA THR A 7 -26.92 30.32 2.75
C THR A 7 -28.42 30.02 2.62
N ASP A 8 -29.22 30.53 3.55
CA ASP A 8 -30.69 30.43 3.47
C ASP A 8 -31.27 31.08 2.19
N ASP A 9 -30.60 32.11 1.66
CA ASP A 9 -31.00 32.75 0.41
C ASP A 9 -30.64 31.89 -0.81
N ASP A 10 -29.45 31.27 -0.82
CA ASP A 10 -29.06 30.30 -1.87
C ASP A 10 -30.05 29.13 -1.92
N ILE A 11 -30.39 28.58 -0.74
CA ILE A 11 -31.36 27.48 -0.61
C ILE A 11 -32.72 27.93 -1.18
N ARG A 12 -33.18 29.13 -0.84
CA ARG A 12 -34.47 29.66 -1.33
C ARG A 12 -34.48 29.85 -2.85
N GLU A 13 -33.41 30.38 -3.43
CA GLU A 13 -33.29 30.51 -4.88
C GLU A 13 -33.31 29.13 -5.55
N MET A 14 -32.49 28.19 -5.08
CA MET A 14 -32.41 26.84 -5.62
C MET A 14 -33.77 26.12 -5.59
N LEU A 15 -34.48 26.19 -4.45
CA LEU A 15 -35.82 25.62 -4.30
C LEU A 15 -36.82 26.27 -5.28
N GLY A 16 -36.77 27.60 -5.42
CA GLY A 16 -37.61 28.34 -6.37
C GLY A 16 -37.37 27.94 -7.83
N ARG A 17 -36.12 27.62 -8.21
CA ARG A 17 -35.77 27.16 -9.58
C ARG A 17 -36.37 25.80 -9.92
N ILE A 18 -36.43 24.90 -8.96
CA ILE A 18 -36.93 23.52 -9.15
C ILE A 18 -38.41 23.38 -8.78
N GLY A 19 -39.05 24.46 -8.29
CA GLY A 19 -40.47 24.46 -7.91
C GLY A 19 -40.77 23.72 -6.60
N ALA A 20 -39.77 23.49 -5.75
CA ALA A 20 -39.94 22.87 -4.43
C ALA A 20 -40.21 23.94 -3.36
N GLY A 21 -41.09 23.63 -2.41
CA GLY A 21 -41.44 24.53 -1.30
C GLY A 21 -40.54 24.40 -0.08
N ALA A 22 -39.87 23.25 0.09
CA ALA A 22 -38.99 22.96 1.22
C ALA A 22 -37.95 21.89 0.83
N VAL A 23 -36.83 21.86 1.55
CA VAL A 23 -35.77 20.86 1.38
C VAL A 23 -36.30 19.43 1.58
N ASP A 24 -37.22 19.23 2.52
CA ASP A 24 -37.78 17.91 2.83
C ASP A 24 -38.46 17.26 1.62
N GLN A 25 -39.07 18.06 0.73
CA GLN A 25 -39.75 17.57 -0.48
C GLN A 25 -38.79 16.91 -1.48
N LEU A 26 -37.48 17.21 -1.39
CA LEU A 26 -36.45 16.57 -2.22
C LEU A 26 -36.25 15.10 -1.87
N PHE A 27 -36.78 14.65 -0.73
CA PHE A 27 -36.62 13.29 -0.21
C PHE A 27 -37.93 12.49 -0.22
N ASP A 28 -39.01 13.00 -0.82
CA ASP A 28 -40.34 12.33 -0.85
C ASP A 28 -40.32 10.97 -1.58
N GLU A 29 -39.27 10.68 -2.37
CA GLU A 29 -39.05 9.37 -3.00
C GLU A 29 -38.60 8.28 -2.01
N ILE A 30 -38.11 8.66 -0.82
CA ILE A 30 -37.74 7.72 0.22
C ILE A 30 -39.03 7.20 0.87
N PRO A 31 -39.28 5.88 0.86
CA PRO A 31 -40.45 5.32 1.53
C PRO A 31 -40.47 5.66 3.02
N ALA A 32 -41.61 6.14 3.53
CA ALA A 32 -41.75 6.53 4.94
C ALA A 32 -41.37 5.43 5.94
N ALA A 33 -41.54 4.15 5.57
CA ALA A 33 -41.13 3.01 6.38
C ALA A 33 -39.59 2.89 6.56
N LEU A 34 -38.80 3.57 5.72
CA LEU A 34 -37.33 3.63 5.80
C LEU A 34 -36.82 4.89 6.49
N HIS A 35 -37.69 5.84 6.85
CA HIS A 35 -37.27 7.05 7.53
C HIS A 35 -36.74 6.69 8.92
N CYS A 36 -35.48 7.07 9.19
CA CYS A 36 -34.96 7.06 10.54
C CYS A 36 -35.41 8.33 11.29
N GLY A 37 -35.73 8.18 12.58
CA GLY A 37 -35.96 9.34 13.45
C GLY A 37 -34.65 10.09 13.77
N SER A 38 -34.66 10.85 14.86
CA SER A 38 -33.44 11.51 15.35
C SER A 38 -32.33 10.49 15.65
N LEU A 39 -31.10 10.87 15.31
CA LEU A 39 -29.90 10.04 15.50
C LEU A 39 -29.41 9.96 16.96
N GLY A 40 -30.04 10.70 17.89
CA GLY A 40 -29.68 10.66 19.32
C GLY A 40 -28.24 11.14 19.62
N LEU A 41 -27.71 12.05 18.82
CA LEU A 41 -26.36 12.57 18.95
C LEU A 41 -26.22 13.57 20.11
N PRO A 42 -25.03 13.72 20.71
CA PRO A 42 -24.74 14.81 21.64
C PRO A 42 -24.98 16.19 21.01
N PRO A 43 -25.15 17.24 21.82
CA PRO A 43 -25.23 18.61 21.33
C PRO A 43 -24.03 18.96 20.43
N ALA A 44 -24.29 19.70 19.36
CA ALA A 44 -23.24 20.15 18.46
C ALA A 44 -22.24 21.05 19.20
N LEU A 45 -20.96 20.84 18.94
CA LEU A 45 -19.88 21.67 19.43
C LEU A 45 -19.48 22.68 18.35
N THR A 46 -19.05 23.85 18.78
CA THR A 46 -18.33 24.78 17.89
C THR A 46 -16.99 24.18 17.46
N GLU A 47 -16.38 24.76 16.42
CA GLU A 47 -15.04 24.38 15.96
C GLU A 47 -14.00 24.47 17.09
N MET A 48 -14.06 25.54 17.89
CA MET A 48 -13.14 25.78 19.00
C MET A 48 -13.31 24.76 20.14
N GLU A 49 -14.56 24.39 20.47
CA GLU A 49 -14.84 23.37 21.47
C GLU A 49 -14.40 21.99 21.01
N THR A 50 -14.60 21.68 19.72
CA THR A 50 -14.15 20.42 19.12
C THR A 50 -12.63 20.31 19.16
N ALA A 51 -11.90 21.36 18.77
CA ALA A 51 -10.44 21.39 18.82
C ALA A 51 -9.92 21.16 20.25
N ARG A 52 -10.46 21.89 21.24
CA ARG A 52 -10.08 21.73 22.65
C ARG A 52 -10.36 20.33 23.19
N LEU A 53 -11.50 19.75 22.80
CA LEU A 53 -11.87 18.39 23.19
C LEU A 53 -10.88 17.38 22.61
N MET A 54 -10.51 17.50 21.33
CA MET A 54 -9.53 16.60 20.70
C MET A 54 -8.15 16.74 21.34
N GLU A 55 -7.68 17.95 21.63
CA GLU A 55 -6.41 18.17 22.34
C GLU A 55 -6.40 17.53 23.73
N THR A 56 -7.51 17.65 24.47
CA THR A 56 -7.63 17.06 25.81
C THR A 56 -7.59 15.54 25.75
N ARG A 57 -8.21 14.93 24.73
CA ARG A 57 -8.13 13.49 24.49
C ARG A 57 -6.73 13.05 24.09
N ALA A 58 -6.08 13.76 23.17
CA ALA A 58 -4.73 13.43 22.72
C ALA A 58 -3.70 13.47 23.86
N ARG A 59 -3.87 14.34 24.87
CA ARG A 59 -3.01 14.39 26.07
C ARG A 59 -3.20 13.21 27.03
N GLN A 60 -4.19 12.36 26.81
CA GLN A 60 -4.37 11.12 27.58
C GLN A 60 -3.43 10.01 27.09
N ASP A 61 -2.91 10.13 25.86
CA ASP A 61 -1.92 9.21 25.32
C ASP A 61 -0.52 9.59 25.84
N GLU A 62 0.29 8.58 26.17
CA GLU A 62 1.65 8.78 26.67
C GLU A 62 2.68 8.72 25.52
N PRO A 63 3.54 9.74 25.35
CA PRO A 63 4.56 9.75 24.31
C PRO A 63 5.78 8.93 24.76
N TYR A 64 5.78 7.63 24.47
CA TYR A 64 6.92 6.76 24.72
C TYR A 64 7.84 6.67 23.49
N LEU A 65 9.15 6.51 23.75
CA LEU A 65 10.07 6.01 22.73
C LEU A 65 9.68 4.56 22.37
N ASN A 66 9.53 4.28 21.09
CA ASN A 66 9.02 2.99 20.63
C ASN A 66 10.08 2.20 19.85
N PHE A 67 10.65 1.19 20.51
CA PHE A 67 11.61 0.24 19.92
C PHE A 67 11.02 -1.16 19.72
N ILE A 68 9.69 -1.31 19.71
CA ILE A 68 9.04 -2.61 19.48
C ILE A 68 9.35 -3.13 18.08
N GLY A 69 9.51 -2.22 17.10
CA GLY A 69 9.78 -2.56 15.71
C GLY A 69 8.59 -3.28 15.09
N ALA A 70 8.81 -4.50 14.57
CA ALA A 70 7.75 -5.33 14.01
C ALA A 70 6.97 -4.65 12.87
N GLY A 71 7.68 -4.01 11.93
CA GLY A 71 7.07 -3.43 10.73
C GLY A 71 6.60 -1.98 10.87
N ALA A 72 6.67 -1.39 12.06
CA ALA A 72 6.46 0.04 12.29
C ALA A 72 7.64 0.60 13.09
N TYR A 73 8.28 1.64 12.58
CA TYR A 73 9.54 2.13 13.12
C TYR A 73 9.48 3.64 13.33
N GLU A 74 9.84 4.06 14.54
CA GLU A 74 10.10 5.46 14.83
C GLU A 74 11.29 5.93 13.98
N HIS A 75 11.13 7.05 13.28
CA HIS A 75 12.17 7.62 12.41
C HIS A 75 12.00 9.13 12.32
N HIS A 76 13.09 9.82 11.96
CA HIS A 76 13.01 11.25 11.72
C HIS A 76 12.29 11.52 10.39
N ILE A 77 11.24 12.35 10.45
CA ILE A 77 10.55 12.85 9.27
C ILE A 77 10.89 14.34 9.14
N PRO A 78 11.59 14.76 8.07
CA PRO A 78 11.87 16.18 7.85
C PRO A 78 10.55 16.98 7.82
N ALA A 79 10.48 18.10 8.55
CA ALA A 79 9.25 18.90 8.67
C ALA A 79 8.67 19.32 7.31
N ALA A 80 9.53 19.52 6.30
CA ALA A 80 9.14 19.83 4.93
C ALA A 80 8.21 18.77 4.31
N VAL A 81 8.32 17.50 4.69
CA VAL A 81 7.48 16.40 4.17
C VAL A 81 6.01 16.70 4.39
N TRP A 82 5.60 16.90 5.64
CA TRP A 82 4.19 17.14 5.99
C TRP A 82 3.75 18.57 5.73
N GLN A 83 4.68 19.53 5.73
CA GLN A 83 4.38 20.90 5.29
C GLN A 83 4.00 20.96 3.80
N ILE A 84 4.57 20.08 2.96
CA ILE A 84 4.25 20.02 1.53
C ILE A 84 3.09 19.05 1.27
N ALA A 85 3.13 17.83 1.81
CA ALA A 85 2.08 16.83 1.61
C ALA A 85 0.71 17.29 2.14
N GLY A 86 0.70 18.11 3.19
CA GLY A 86 -0.52 18.69 3.76
C GLY A 86 -1.11 19.88 2.98
N ARG A 87 -0.47 20.33 1.89
CA ARG A 87 -1.02 21.39 1.04
C ARG A 87 -2.27 20.90 0.33
N GLY A 88 -3.23 21.80 0.13
CA GLY A 88 -4.57 21.46 -0.37
C GLY A 88 -4.54 20.72 -1.72
N GLU A 89 -3.66 21.11 -2.63
CA GLU A 89 -3.47 20.50 -3.95
C GLU A 89 -3.05 19.02 -3.91
N PHE A 90 -2.47 18.53 -2.81
CA PHE A 90 -2.18 17.12 -2.60
C PHE A 90 -3.24 16.47 -1.69
N TYR A 91 -3.62 17.16 -0.61
CA TYR A 91 -4.48 16.59 0.43
C TYR A 91 -5.93 16.41 -0.01
N THR A 92 -6.46 17.31 -0.84
CA THR A 92 -7.87 17.26 -1.28
C THR A 92 -8.04 16.59 -2.65
N ALA A 93 -6.95 16.32 -3.36
CA ALA A 93 -6.99 15.62 -4.64
C ALA A 93 -7.46 14.17 -4.45
N TYR A 94 -8.32 13.70 -5.37
CA TYR A 94 -8.69 12.29 -5.45
C TYR A 94 -7.92 11.58 -6.57
N THR A 95 -8.37 10.37 -6.94
CA THR A 95 -7.73 9.61 -8.01
C THR A 95 -7.60 10.47 -9.28
N PRO A 96 -6.40 10.56 -9.89
CA PRO A 96 -6.15 11.42 -11.06
C PRO A 96 -6.71 10.80 -12.35
N TYR A 97 -8.04 10.68 -12.43
CA TYR A 97 -8.74 10.14 -13.61
C TYR A 97 -8.67 11.09 -14.81
N GLN A 98 -8.63 12.40 -14.57
CA GLN A 98 -8.49 13.44 -15.60
C GLN A 98 -7.02 13.84 -15.68
N ALA A 99 -6.26 13.13 -16.53
CA ALA A 99 -4.80 13.24 -16.54
C ALA A 99 -4.31 14.66 -16.83
N GLU A 100 -4.98 15.36 -17.74
CA GLU A 100 -4.68 16.73 -18.18
C GLU A 100 -4.76 17.74 -17.03
N ALA A 101 -5.66 17.50 -16.06
CA ALA A 101 -5.85 18.33 -14.89
C ALA A 101 -5.14 17.80 -13.63
N SER A 102 -4.30 16.76 -13.77
CA SER A 102 -3.67 16.06 -12.63
C SER A 102 -2.21 15.68 -12.86
N GLN A 103 -1.51 16.35 -13.77
CA GLN A 103 -0.11 16.04 -14.13
C GLN A 103 0.84 16.08 -12.92
N GLY A 104 0.67 17.02 -11.99
CA GLY A 104 1.50 17.11 -10.78
C GLY A 104 1.41 15.85 -9.93
N THR A 105 0.19 15.42 -9.58
CA THR A 105 -0.05 14.18 -8.83
C THR A 105 0.46 12.96 -9.59
N LEU A 106 0.21 12.88 -10.90
CA LEU A 106 0.65 11.74 -11.72
C LEU A 106 2.18 11.64 -11.82
N GLN A 107 2.86 12.78 -11.93
CA GLN A 107 4.32 12.85 -11.88
C GLN A 107 4.83 12.38 -10.52
N THR A 108 4.26 12.84 -9.40
CA THR A 108 4.63 12.37 -8.06
C THR A 108 4.47 10.85 -7.92
N LEU A 109 3.38 10.27 -8.44
CA LEU A 109 3.19 8.81 -8.44
C LEU A 109 4.24 8.10 -9.31
N TYR A 110 4.55 8.65 -10.49
CA TYR A 110 5.58 8.09 -11.38
C TYR A 110 6.98 8.14 -10.74
N GLU A 111 7.32 9.24 -10.09
CA GLU A 111 8.58 9.43 -9.37
C GLU A 111 8.67 8.47 -8.17
N PHE A 112 7.61 8.34 -7.36
CA PHE A 112 7.55 7.33 -6.30
C PHE A 112 7.80 5.92 -6.84
N GLN A 113 7.10 5.53 -7.91
CA GLN A 113 7.29 4.22 -8.53
C GLN A 113 8.73 4.03 -9.00
N THR A 114 9.34 5.07 -9.57
CA THR A 114 10.75 5.06 -10.01
C THR A 114 11.69 4.88 -8.83
N MET A 115 11.47 5.59 -7.73
CA MET A 115 12.28 5.47 -6.51
C MET A 115 12.17 4.07 -5.90
N ILE A 116 10.96 3.52 -5.78
CA ILE A 116 10.76 2.15 -5.26
C ILE A 116 11.38 1.11 -6.20
N ALA A 117 11.20 1.24 -7.51
CA ALA A 117 11.82 0.36 -8.50
C ALA A 117 13.34 0.37 -8.38
N ALA A 118 13.97 1.55 -8.29
CA ALA A 118 15.40 1.69 -8.09
C ALA A 118 15.88 1.10 -6.75
N LEU A 119 15.19 1.43 -5.64
CA LEU A 119 15.53 0.95 -4.30
C LEU A 119 15.43 -0.57 -4.17
N THR A 120 14.53 -1.19 -4.92
CA THR A 120 14.30 -2.64 -4.89
C THR A 120 14.99 -3.39 -6.03
N ALA A 121 15.67 -2.67 -6.94
CA ALA A 121 16.20 -3.17 -8.21
C ALA A 121 15.14 -3.91 -9.08
N MET A 122 13.86 -3.54 -8.96
CA MET A 122 12.77 -4.12 -9.74
C MET A 122 12.48 -3.30 -10.99
N GLU A 123 11.90 -3.93 -12.02
CA GLU A 123 11.63 -3.26 -13.30
C GLU A 123 10.37 -2.37 -13.27
N VAL A 124 9.38 -2.72 -12.43
CA VAL A 124 8.14 -1.95 -12.26
C VAL A 124 7.76 -1.91 -10.78
N ALA A 125 7.22 -0.79 -10.32
CA ALA A 125 6.54 -0.66 -9.03
C ALA A 125 5.14 -0.04 -9.19
N ASN A 126 4.21 -0.38 -8.30
CA ASN A 126 2.87 0.20 -8.29
C ASN A 126 2.77 1.49 -7.46
N ALA A 127 1.68 2.24 -7.65
CA ALA A 127 1.34 3.40 -6.84
C ALA A 127 0.55 2.99 -5.60
N SER A 128 1.17 2.11 -4.82
CA SER A 128 0.81 1.57 -3.49
C SER A 128 -0.39 0.63 -3.35
N LEU A 129 -0.40 0.00 -2.18
CA LEU A 129 -1.43 -0.86 -1.58
C LEU A 129 -1.73 -0.35 -0.15
N TYR A 130 -2.61 -1.02 0.59
CA TYR A 130 -3.09 -0.53 1.90
C TYR A 130 -2.01 -0.51 2.99
N ASP A 131 -1.23 -1.57 3.08
CA ASP A 131 -0.15 -1.80 4.06
C ASP A 131 0.75 -2.96 3.58
N GLY A 132 1.86 -3.21 4.27
CA GLY A 132 2.79 -4.30 3.91
C GLY A 132 2.17 -5.70 3.99
N ALA A 133 1.21 -5.92 4.91
CA ALA A 133 0.56 -7.22 5.10
C ALA A 133 -0.38 -7.59 3.94
N SER A 134 -1.19 -6.63 3.50
CA SER A 134 -2.05 -6.74 2.31
C SER A 134 -1.22 -6.76 1.03
N ALA A 135 -0.09 -6.05 0.98
CA ALA A 135 0.85 -6.18 -0.13
C ALA A 135 1.40 -7.59 -0.28
N LEU A 136 1.82 -8.22 0.82
CA LEU A 136 2.24 -9.62 0.80
C LEU A 136 1.10 -10.56 0.38
N ALA A 137 -0.13 -10.31 0.83
CA ALA A 137 -1.27 -11.11 0.41
C ALA A 137 -1.53 -11.00 -1.10
N GLU A 138 -1.44 -9.80 -1.66
CA GLU A 138 -1.56 -9.57 -3.09
C GLU A 138 -0.42 -10.20 -3.89
N ALA A 139 0.81 -10.22 -3.38
CA ALA A 139 1.94 -10.91 -4.00
C ALA A 139 1.69 -12.43 -4.06
N VAL A 140 1.16 -13.02 -2.98
CA VAL A 140 0.76 -14.43 -2.94
C VAL A 140 -0.32 -14.72 -3.98
N LEU A 141 -1.35 -13.88 -4.07
CA LEU A 141 -2.41 -14.03 -5.06
C LEU A 141 -1.86 -13.88 -6.50
N MET A 142 -0.95 -12.94 -6.71
CA MET A 142 -0.28 -12.70 -7.99
C MET A 142 0.57 -13.89 -8.41
N ALA A 143 1.39 -14.45 -7.51
CA ALA A 143 2.21 -15.62 -7.79
C ALA A 143 1.37 -16.85 -8.17
N VAL A 144 0.28 -17.12 -7.43
CA VAL A 144 -0.66 -18.22 -7.75
C VAL A 144 -1.32 -18.01 -9.12
N ARG A 145 -1.73 -16.78 -9.46
CA ARG A 145 -2.30 -16.46 -10.79
C ARG A 145 -1.29 -16.69 -11.92
N VAL A 146 -0.02 -16.36 -11.69
CA VAL A 146 1.06 -16.51 -12.68
C VAL A 146 1.43 -17.97 -12.87
N HIS A 147 1.58 -18.74 -11.78
CA HIS A 147 1.95 -20.16 -11.84
C HIS A 147 0.82 -21.03 -12.42
N LYS A 148 -0.46 -20.65 -12.25
CA LYS A 148 -1.68 -21.30 -12.79
C LYS A 148 -2.01 -22.69 -12.22
N GLN A 149 -1.01 -23.49 -11.87
CA GLN A 149 -1.16 -24.89 -11.42
C GLN A 149 -1.08 -25.01 -9.90
N ALA A 150 0.01 -24.52 -9.30
CA ALA A 150 0.21 -24.61 -7.87
C ALA A 150 -0.70 -23.61 -7.12
N ARG A 151 -1.28 -24.05 -6.01
CA ARG A 151 -2.06 -23.21 -5.08
C ARG A 151 -1.48 -23.23 -3.66
N ARG A 152 -0.24 -23.69 -3.51
CA ARG A 152 0.47 -23.78 -2.23
C ARG A 152 1.59 -22.77 -2.23
N VAL A 153 1.84 -22.09 -1.12
CA VAL A 153 2.94 -21.12 -0.98
C VAL A 153 3.74 -21.43 0.28
N LEU A 154 5.06 -21.46 0.16
CA LEU A 154 5.96 -21.57 1.28
C LEU A 154 6.09 -20.20 1.96
N LEU A 155 5.60 -20.11 3.18
CA LEU A 155 5.58 -18.89 3.99
C LEU A 155 6.39 -19.10 5.27
N PRO A 156 7.63 -18.60 5.36
CA PRO A 156 8.45 -18.77 6.55
C PRO A 156 7.78 -18.27 7.83
N ALA A 157 7.98 -19.02 8.92
CA ALA A 157 7.58 -18.61 10.25
C ALA A 157 8.28 -17.32 10.70
N THR A 158 9.42 -16.98 10.08
CA THR A 158 10.18 -15.74 10.28
C THR A 158 9.52 -14.50 9.66
N VAL A 159 8.47 -14.66 8.84
CA VAL A 159 7.64 -13.53 8.41
C VAL A 159 6.79 -13.03 9.58
N HIS A 160 6.58 -11.70 9.63
CA HIS A 160 5.80 -11.03 10.66
C HIS A 160 4.48 -11.79 10.98
N PRO A 161 4.20 -12.16 12.24
CA PRO A 161 3.06 -13.01 12.61
C PRO A 161 1.70 -12.41 12.22
N PHE A 162 1.49 -11.10 12.41
CA PHE A 162 0.27 -10.43 11.94
C PHE A 162 0.16 -10.36 10.41
N TRP A 163 1.26 -10.22 9.67
CA TRP A 163 1.22 -10.31 8.21
C TRP A 163 0.80 -11.71 7.78
N ARG A 164 1.39 -12.77 8.35
CA ARG A 164 0.98 -14.16 8.08
C ARG A 164 -0.51 -14.38 8.34
N ARG A 165 -1.05 -13.85 9.45
CA ARG A 165 -2.48 -13.92 9.77
C ARG A 165 -3.35 -13.17 8.75
N THR A 166 -2.93 -11.99 8.32
CA THR A 166 -3.62 -11.20 7.29
C THR A 166 -3.63 -11.93 5.95
N VAL A 167 -2.48 -12.43 5.50
CA VAL A 167 -2.35 -13.23 4.27
C VAL A 167 -3.28 -14.44 4.33
N GLN A 168 -3.23 -15.23 5.42
CA GLN A 168 -4.13 -16.37 5.61
C GLN A 168 -5.60 -15.99 5.49
N ASN A 169 -6.01 -14.87 6.11
CA ASN A 169 -7.39 -14.42 6.06
C ASN A 169 -7.85 -14.01 4.66
N ILE A 170 -6.97 -13.39 3.87
CA ILE A 170 -7.27 -12.95 2.50
C ILE A 170 -7.34 -14.13 1.54
N VAL A 171 -6.43 -15.10 1.65
CA VAL A 171 -6.27 -16.15 0.63
C VAL A 171 -7.08 -17.43 0.91
N LYS A 172 -7.48 -17.69 2.17
CA LYS A 172 -8.14 -18.96 2.55
C LYS A 172 -9.40 -19.29 1.76
N HIS A 173 -10.23 -18.29 1.44
CA HIS A 173 -11.48 -18.48 0.70
C HIS A 173 -11.26 -18.75 -0.80
N GLN A 174 -10.01 -18.64 -1.25
CA GLN A 174 -9.60 -18.96 -2.61
C GLN A 174 -8.89 -20.32 -2.67
N HIS A 175 -8.97 -21.15 -1.63
CA HIS A 175 -8.31 -22.47 -1.59
C HIS A 175 -6.80 -22.39 -1.91
N ILE A 176 -6.14 -21.37 -1.36
CA ILE A 176 -4.68 -21.25 -1.40
C ILE A 176 -4.16 -21.71 -0.04
N GLU A 177 -3.25 -22.67 -0.06
CA GLU A 177 -2.62 -23.23 1.14
C GLU A 177 -1.33 -22.48 1.44
N LEU A 178 -1.19 -22.01 2.68
CA LEU A 178 0.06 -21.43 3.17
C LEU A 178 0.78 -22.48 4.02
N VAL A 179 1.89 -23.00 3.51
CA VAL A 179 2.71 -23.99 4.21
C VAL A 179 3.80 -23.25 4.96
N THR A 180 3.82 -23.43 6.28
CA THR A 180 4.78 -22.73 7.14
C THR A 180 6.15 -23.40 7.05
N LEU A 181 7.18 -22.66 6.63
CA LEU A 181 8.57 -23.12 6.78
C LEU A 181 9.04 -22.83 8.21
N PRO A 182 9.51 -23.85 8.96
CA PRO A 182 10.10 -23.65 10.28
C PRO A 182 11.35 -22.77 10.21
N TYR A 183 11.72 -22.20 11.34
CA TYR A 183 12.95 -21.44 11.52
C TYR A 183 13.85 -22.17 12.52
N ASP A 184 15.16 -21.92 12.48
CA ASP A 184 16.10 -22.38 13.50
C ASP A 184 15.83 -21.63 14.82
N PRO A 185 15.39 -22.30 15.91
CA PRO A 185 15.09 -21.65 17.18
C PRO A 185 16.29 -20.92 17.81
N ASN A 186 17.52 -21.33 17.49
CA ASN A 186 18.73 -20.71 18.03
C ASN A 186 19.22 -19.54 17.16
N GLY A 187 19.09 -19.67 15.85
CA GLY A 187 19.58 -18.70 14.87
C GLY A 187 18.55 -17.69 14.36
N GLY A 188 17.27 -17.93 14.60
CA GLY A 188 16.17 -17.02 14.22
C GLY A 188 16.00 -16.80 12.72
N HIS A 189 16.47 -17.72 11.87
CA HIS A 189 16.45 -17.63 10.40
C HIS A 189 15.90 -18.93 9.80
N THR A 190 15.61 -18.92 8.50
CA THR A 190 15.12 -20.08 7.75
C THR A 190 16.30 -20.99 7.38
N PRO A 191 16.39 -22.22 7.92
CA PRO A 191 17.51 -23.13 7.64
C PRO A 191 17.42 -23.71 6.23
N LEU A 192 18.51 -23.64 5.46
CA LEU A 192 18.56 -24.14 4.07
C LEU A 192 18.35 -25.65 3.99
N GLU A 193 18.87 -26.40 4.96
CA GLU A 193 18.71 -27.84 5.08
C GLU A 193 17.23 -28.26 5.27
N GLY A 194 16.41 -27.37 5.83
CA GLY A 194 14.97 -27.60 6.02
C GLY A 194 14.18 -27.59 4.71
N LEU A 195 14.74 -27.02 3.63
CA LEU A 195 14.08 -26.92 2.33
C LEU A 195 13.99 -28.26 1.61
N ALA A 196 14.88 -29.20 1.91
CA ALA A 196 14.94 -30.51 1.25
C ALA A 196 13.62 -31.30 1.39
N ALA A 197 12.88 -31.09 2.48
CA ALA A 197 11.58 -31.73 2.71
C ALA A 197 10.49 -31.30 1.71
N TYR A 198 10.67 -30.16 1.03
CA TYR A 198 9.70 -29.58 0.09
C TYR A 198 10.15 -29.68 -1.37
N ALA A 199 11.31 -30.27 -1.64
CA ALA A 199 11.85 -30.40 -2.98
C ALA A 199 10.99 -31.36 -3.83
N GLY A 200 10.69 -30.96 -5.07
CA GLY A 200 9.85 -31.73 -5.99
C GLY A 200 8.33 -31.62 -5.72
N GLU A 201 7.91 -30.92 -4.67
CA GLU A 201 6.51 -30.57 -4.45
C GLU A 201 6.09 -29.34 -5.26
N SER A 202 4.82 -29.26 -5.65
CA SER A 202 4.30 -28.12 -6.42
C SER A 202 3.90 -26.96 -5.51
N PHE A 203 4.68 -25.89 -5.55
CA PHE A 203 4.45 -24.62 -4.85
C PHE A 203 4.50 -23.45 -5.83
N ALA A 204 3.61 -22.47 -5.66
CA ALA A 204 3.55 -21.30 -6.52
C ALA A 204 4.66 -20.29 -6.19
N ALA A 205 5.05 -20.20 -4.93
CA ALA A 205 6.06 -19.25 -4.48
C ALA A 205 6.73 -19.64 -3.17
N LEU A 206 7.93 -19.09 -2.99
CA LEU A 206 8.63 -18.93 -1.71
C LEU A 206 8.62 -17.45 -1.30
N VAL A 207 8.17 -17.17 -0.08
CA VAL A 207 8.31 -15.84 0.53
C VAL A 207 9.64 -15.76 1.28
N ILE A 208 10.39 -14.68 1.11
CA ILE A 208 11.67 -14.44 1.81
C ILE A 208 11.60 -13.06 2.50
N PRO A 209 11.53 -12.98 3.84
CA PRO A 209 11.57 -11.70 4.53
C PRO A 209 13.00 -11.17 4.70
N GLN A 210 13.24 -9.88 4.48
CA GLN A 210 14.58 -9.28 4.66
C GLN A 210 14.53 -7.82 5.17
N PRO A 211 15.02 -7.54 6.39
CA PRO A 211 15.29 -8.49 7.48
C PRO A 211 14.03 -9.25 7.91
N ASN A 212 14.19 -10.37 8.59
CA ASN A 212 13.06 -11.13 9.11
C ASN A 212 12.52 -10.58 10.44
N PHE A 213 11.42 -11.14 10.95
CA PHE A 213 10.74 -10.68 12.17
C PHE A 213 11.64 -10.66 13.41
N PHE A 214 12.65 -11.53 13.46
CA PHE A 214 13.62 -11.60 14.56
C PHE A 214 14.79 -10.62 14.39
N GLY A 215 14.79 -9.80 13.33
CA GLY A 215 15.88 -8.89 12.99
C GLY A 215 17.10 -9.59 12.37
N ARG A 216 16.94 -10.82 11.87
CA ARG A 216 18.02 -11.57 11.22
C ARG A 216 17.99 -11.37 9.71
N LEU A 217 19.15 -11.48 9.09
CA LEU A 217 19.28 -11.52 7.62
C LEU A 217 19.13 -12.98 7.18
N GLU A 218 18.27 -13.22 6.20
CA GLU A 218 18.10 -14.53 5.58
C GLU A 218 19.20 -14.77 4.53
N ALA A 219 19.46 -16.04 4.20
CA ALA A 219 20.34 -16.45 3.11
C ALA A 219 19.65 -16.22 1.75
N VAL A 220 19.42 -14.94 1.41
CA VAL A 220 18.50 -14.53 0.33
C VAL A 220 18.92 -15.07 -1.04
N ASP A 221 20.22 -15.20 -1.30
CA ASP A 221 20.73 -15.69 -2.58
C ASP A 221 20.43 -17.19 -2.73
N GLU A 222 20.80 -18.00 -1.73
CA GLU A 222 20.59 -19.44 -1.74
C GLU A 222 19.11 -19.83 -1.72
N LEU A 223 18.28 -19.09 -0.97
CA LEU A 223 16.84 -19.27 -0.93
C LEU A 223 16.19 -18.97 -2.27
N THR A 224 16.62 -17.88 -2.94
CA THR A 224 16.12 -17.47 -4.25
C THR A 224 16.46 -18.53 -5.30
N ASP A 225 17.73 -18.93 -5.37
CA ASP A 225 18.17 -19.91 -6.36
C ASP A 225 17.53 -21.29 -6.14
N TRP A 226 17.30 -21.67 -4.88
CA TRP A 226 16.59 -22.91 -4.56
C TRP A 226 15.14 -22.84 -5.06
N ALA A 227 14.42 -21.75 -4.79
CA ALA A 227 13.03 -21.58 -5.21
C ALA A 227 12.89 -21.64 -6.74
N HIS A 228 13.77 -20.94 -7.48
CA HIS A 228 13.75 -20.98 -8.94
C HIS A 228 14.06 -22.36 -9.51
N ARG A 229 14.99 -23.13 -8.90
CA ARG A 229 15.21 -24.54 -9.28
C ARG A 229 14.00 -25.44 -9.08
N GLN A 230 13.06 -25.05 -8.21
CA GLN A 230 11.80 -25.75 -7.95
C GLN A 230 10.61 -25.16 -8.75
N ASP A 231 10.84 -24.29 -9.73
CA ASP A 231 9.79 -23.60 -10.52
C ASP A 231 8.85 -22.72 -9.66
N MET A 232 9.34 -22.22 -8.52
CA MET A 232 8.59 -21.32 -7.65
C MET A 232 8.94 -19.86 -7.96
N ALA A 233 7.96 -18.96 -7.89
CA ALA A 233 8.24 -17.53 -7.86
C ALA A 233 8.84 -17.11 -6.51
N VAL A 234 9.70 -16.11 -6.49
CA VAL A 234 10.26 -15.54 -5.25
C VAL A 234 9.55 -14.23 -4.90
N ILE A 235 9.01 -14.18 -3.69
CA ILE A 235 8.37 -12.98 -3.10
C ILE A 235 9.28 -12.43 -2.00
N ALA A 236 9.97 -11.33 -2.27
CA ALA A 236 10.76 -10.62 -1.28
C ALA A 236 9.86 -9.72 -0.40
N ALA A 237 9.85 -9.94 0.91
CA ALA A 237 9.12 -9.10 1.87
C ALA A 237 10.09 -8.25 2.68
N VAL A 238 10.25 -6.98 2.34
CA VAL A 238 11.41 -6.17 2.76
C VAL A 238 11.05 -4.93 3.54
N ASN A 239 12.00 -4.45 4.36
CA ASN A 239 11.98 -3.09 4.88
C ASN A 239 12.68 -2.16 3.87
N PRO A 240 12.01 -1.12 3.33
CA PRO A 240 12.59 -0.29 2.29
C PRO A 240 13.83 0.49 2.74
N VAL A 241 13.89 0.94 4.00
CA VAL A 241 15.06 1.68 4.51
C VAL A 241 16.29 0.77 4.62
N ALA A 242 16.09 -0.51 5.00
CA ALA A 242 17.19 -1.47 5.06
C ALA A 242 17.86 -1.70 3.69
N LEU A 243 17.12 -1.49 2.58
CA LEU A 243 17.67 -1.60 1.21
C LEU A 243 18.61 -0.45 0.83
N GLY A 244 18.70 0.61 1.64
CA GLY A 244 19.78 1.59 1.49
C GLY A 244 21.17 1.01 1.75
N LEU A 245 21.24 -0.13 2.46
CA LEU A 245 22.49 -0.80 2.84
C LEU A 245 22.57 -2.24 2.33
N LEU A 246 21.44 -2.95 2.27
CA LEU A 246 21.39 -4.36 1.89
C LEU A 246 21.24 -4.52 0.38
N LYS A 247 21.77 -5.63 -0.13
CA LYS A 247 21.58 -6.08 -1.52
C LYS A 247 20.08 -6.08 -1.87
N PRO A 248 19.65 -5.33 -2.90
CA PRO A 248 18.24 -5.18 -3.22
C PRO A 248 17.65 -6.49 -3.81
N PRO A 249 16.33 -6.74 -3.65
CA PRO A 249 15.69 -7.97 -4.11
C PRO A 249 15.88 -8.33 -5.58
N GLY A 250 15.93 -7.34 -6.48
CA GLY A 250 16.16 -7.58 -7.90
C GLY A 250 17.54 -8.16 -8.23
N GLU A 251 18.47 -8.16 -7.27
CA GLU A 251 19.81 -8.72 -7.42
C GLU A 251 20.02 -10.03 -6.64
N TRP A 252 19.02 -10.53 -5.91
CA TRP A 252 19.16 -11.76 -5.13
C TRP A 252 19.39 -12.99 -6.01
N GLY A 253 20.29 -13.87 -5.58
CA GLY A 253 20.67 -15.08 -6.31
C GLY A 253 21.19 -14.79 -7.72
N GLU A 254 20.92 -15.70 -8.65
CA GLU A 254 21.31 -15.59 -10.06
C GLU A 254 20.33 -14.75 -10.90
N HIS A 255 19.08 -14.61 -10.46
CA HIS A 255 17.98 -14.09 -11.29
C HIS A 255 17.10 -13.01 -10.64
N GLY A 256 17.37 -12.63 -9.39
CA GLY A 256 16.57 -11.67 -8.63
C GLY A 256 15.21 -12.21 -8.22
N ALA A 257 14.65 -11.64 -7.14
CA ALA A 257 13.27 -11.88 -6.76
C ALA A 257 12.30 -11.50 -7.90
N ASP A 258 11.15 -12.20 -7.99
CA ASP A 258 10.16 -11.95 -9.05
C ASP A 258 9.17 -10.85 -8.66
N ILE A 259 8.84 -10.81 -7.37
CA ILE A 259 7.93 -9.85 -6.75
C ILE A 259 8.59 -9.35 -5.46
N THR A 260 8.52 -8.05 -5.21
CA THR A 260 8.98 -7.42 -3.98
C THR A 260 7.83 -6.68 -3.34
N VAL A 261 7.66 -6.80 -2.03
CA VAL A 261 6.66 -6.09 -1.24
C VAL A 261 7.25 -5.58 0.05
N GLY A 262 6.64 -4.56 0.63
CA GLY A 262 7.04 -4.06 1.93
C GLY A 262 6.07 -3.03 2.49
N GLU A 263 6.30 -2.67 3.75
CA GLU A 263 5.63 -1.55 4.40
C GLU A 263 6.45 -0.28 4.17
N GLY A 264 5.79 0.73 3.64
CA GLY A 264 6.37 2.01 3.29
C GLY A 264 6.40 3.02 4.42
N GLN A 265 5.80 2.72 5.59
CA GLN A 265 5.78 3.61 6.75
C GLN A 265 7.13 4.31 7.05
N PRO A 266 8.29 3.62 7.03
CA PRO A 266 9.59 4.24 7.33
C PRO A 266 10.06 5.30 6.31
N LEU A 267 9.31 5.49 5.22
CA LEU A 267 9.57 6.49 4.19
C LEU A 267 8.72 7.75 4.47
N GLY A 268 8.79 8.31 5.67
CA GLY A 268 8.18 9.61 5.96
C GLY A 268 6.74 9.59 6.51
N ALA A 269 6.18 8.42 6.85
CA ALA A 269 4.87 8.33 7.49
C ALA A 269 5.00 8.18 9.02
N PRO A 270 4.27 8.97 9.84
CA PRO A 270 4.33 8.85 11.29
C PRO A 270 3.74 7.51 11.77
N LEU A 271 4.08 7.06 12.97
CA LEU A 271 3.54 5.83 13.55
C LEU A 271 1.99 5.87 13.69
N ALA A 272 1.42 7.02 14.04
CA ALA A 272 -0.02 7.28 14.03
C ALA A 272 -0.92 6.16 14.61
N SER A 273 -0.44 5.43 15.62
CA SER A 273 -1.13 4.26 16.21
C SER A 273 -1.55 3.18 15.20
N GLY A 274 -0.75 2.98 14.14
CA GLY A 274 -0.92 1.92 13.15
C GLY A 274 -1.34 2.38 11.75
N GLY A 275 -1.55 3.68 11.50
CA GLY A 275 -1.76 4.18 10.15
C GLY A 275 -2.40 5.57 10.04
N PRO A 276 -2.63 6.06 8.81
CA PRO A 276 -2.48 5.31 7.56
C PRO A 276 -1.01 5.09 7.17
N TYR A 277 -0.67 3.84 6.87
CA TYR A 277 0.61 3.50 6.24
C TYR A 277 0.37 3.16 4.76
N PHE A 278 1.32 2.50 4.09
CA PHE A 278 1.12 2.05 2.72
C PHE A 278 2.00 0.86 2.35
N GLY A 279 1.40 -0.14 1.72
CA GLY A 279 2.17 -1.20 1.08
C GLY A 279 2.76 -0.73 -0.24
N PHE A 280 3.94 -1.20 -0.61
CA PHE A 280 4.44 -1.09 -1.99
C PHE A 280 4.60 -2.48 -2.61
N MET A 281 4.53 -2.54 -3.94
CA MET A 281 4.85 -3.75 -4.69
C MET A 281 5.70 -3.41 -5.91
N GLY A 282 6.82 -4.10 -6.05
CA GLY A 282 7.63 -4.18 -7.26
C GLY A 282 7.54 -5.55 -7.92
N CYS A 283 7.71 -5.64 -9.25
CA CYS A 283 7.81 -6.92 -9.94
C CYS A 283 8.67 -6.82 -11.21
N LYS A 284 9.07 -7.98 -11.74
CA LYS A 284 9.61 -8.08 -13.11
C LYS A 284 8.54 -7.63 -14.12
N GLN A 285 8.95 -7.00 -15.22
CA GLN A 285 8.11 -6.48 -16.30
C GLN A 285 7.22 -7.57 -16.89
N ALA A 286 7.71 -8.81 -16.98
CA ALA A 286 6.93 -9.96 -17.47
C ALA A 286 5.64 -10.19 -16.64
N LEU A 287 5.62 -9.77 -15.38
CA LEU A 287 4.50 -9.97 -14.45
C LEU A 287 3.56 -8.77 -14.33
N VAL A 288 3.89 -7.62 -14.95
CA VAL A 288 3.16 -6.34 -14.75
C VAL A 288 1.65 -6.43 -15.03
N ARG A 289 1.24 -7.31 -15.96
CA ARG A 289 -0.18 -7.51 -16.30
C ARG A 289 -1.00 -8.14 -15.16
N GLN A 290 -0.34 -8.76 -14.19
CA GLN A 290 -0.96 -9.39 -13.01
C GLN A 290 -0.85 -8.53 -11.74
N MET A 291 -0.12 -7.41 -11.82
CA MET A 291 0.10 -6.50 -10.71
C MET A 291 -1.22 -5.88 -10.22
N PRO A 292 -1.46 -5.81 -8.89
CA PRO A 292 -2.59 -5.13 -8.29
C PRO A 292 -2.38 -3.60 -8.27
N GLY A 293 -3.49 -2.87 -8.18
CA GLY A 293 -3.45 -1.43 -8.00
C GLY A 293 -3.02 -0.64 -9.24
N ARG A 294 -2.83 0.66 -9.02
CA ARG A 294 -2.62 1.66 -10.07
C ARG A 294 -1.16 1.72 -10.51
N LEU A 295 -0.97 2.09 -11.77
CA LEU A 295 0.34 2.39 -12.35
C LEU A 295 0.27 3.74 -13.06
N ALA A 296 1.09 4.70 -12.64
CA ALA A 296 1.39 5.88 -13.42
C ALA A 296 2.44 5.53 -14.49
N GLY A 297 2.20 5.98 -15.72
CA GLY A 297 3.10 5.79 -16.85
C GLY A 297 3.32 7.09 -17.61
N ARG A 298 4.55 7.28 -18.11
CA ARG A 298 4.89 8.37 -19.03
C ARG A 298 4.32 8.09 -20.43
N THR A 299 3.77 9.12 -21.06
CA THR A 299 3.18 9.10 -22.40
C THR A 299 3.44 10.44 -23.10
N VAL A 300 2.95 10.60 -24.32
CA VAL A 300 2.89 11.88 -25.04
C VAL A 300 1.45 12.30 -25.27
N ASP A 301 1.20 13.61 -25.31
CA ASP A 301 -0.08 14.19 -25.68
C ASP A 301 -0.24 14.32 -27.22
N THR A 302 -1.34 14.95 -27.66
CA THR A 302 -1.64 15.17 -29.09
C THR A 302 -0.65 16.11 -29.79
N GLU A 303 0.11 16.92 -29.06
CA GLU A 303 1.15 17.82 -29.57
C GLU A 303 2.55 17.20 -29.46
N GLY A 304 2.67 15.96 -28.97
CA GLY A 304 3.94 15.26 -28.77
C GLY A 304 4.70 15.68 -27.51
N ARG A 305 4.07 16.43 -26.60
CA ARG A 305 4.67 16.81 -25.31
C ARG A 305 4.61 15.63 -24.35
N GLU A 306 5.66 15.43 -23.58
CA GLU A 306 5.67 14.40 -22.53
C GLU A 306 4.68 14.73 -21.42
N GLY A 307 3.99 13.71 -20.91
CA GLY A 307 3.09 13.79 -19.78
C GLY A 307 2.90 12.42 -19.12
N PHE A 308 2.05 12.37 -18.11
CA PHE A 308 1.81 11.16 -17.31
C PHE A 308 0.32 10.80 -17.34
N THR A 309 0.01 9.51 -17.23
CA THR A 309 -1.36 9.01 -17.11
C THR A 309 -1.40 7.71 -16.31
N LEU A 310 -2.58 7.33 -15.82
CA LEU A 310 -2.79 5.99 -15.29
C LEU A 310 -2.83 4.99 -16.45
N THR A 311 -1.98 3.97 -16.41
CA THR A 311 -1.82 2.97 -17.47
C THR A 311 -2.22 1.57 -17.03
N LEU A 312 -2.45 0.69 -18.02
CA LEU A 312 -2.88 -0.70 -17.81
C LEU A 312 -4.13 -0.81 -16.91
N GLN A 313 -5.03 0.18 -16.95
CA GLN A 313 -6.22 0.24 -16.10
C GLN A 313 -7.18 -0.93 -16.31
N ALA A 314 -7.09 -1.63 -17.45
CA ALA A 314 -7.86 -2.83 -17.73
C ALA A 314 -7.60 -3.98 -16.74
N ARG A 315 -6.64 -3.87 -15.81
CA ARG A 315 -6.45 -4.79 -14.68
C ARG A 315 -7.39 -4.51 -13.51
N GLU A 316 -7.87 -3.28 -13.38
CA GLU A 316 -8.51 -2.75 -12.17
C GLU A 316 -10.02 -3.02 -12.12
N GLN A 317 -10.57 -2.93 -10.91
CA GLN A 317 -11.96 -3.29 -10.59
C GLN A 317 -13.01 -2.49 -11.39
N HIS A 318 -12.76 -1.22 -11.71
CA HIS A 318 -13.71 -0.37 -12.41
C HIS A 318 -13.94 -0.79 -13.87
N ILE A 319 -12.98 -1.53 -14.47
CA ILE A 319 -13.11 -2.11 -15.81
C ILE A 319 -13.44 -3.60 -15.73
N ARG A 320 -12.66 -4.37 -14.95
CA ARG A 320 -12.76 -5.85 -14.96
C ARG A 320 -13.67 -6.45 -13.89
N ARG A 321 -14.14 -5.68 -12.91
CA ARG A 321 -15.02 -6.12 -11.82
C ARG A 321 -14.49 -7.41 -11.18
N GLY A 322 -15.28 -8.48 -11.13
CA GLY A 322 -14.88 -9.76 -10.54
C GLY A 322 -13.72 -10.49 -11.24
N LYS A 323 -13.24 -10.00 -12.40
CA LYS A 323 -12.06 -10.54 -13.10
C LYS A 323 -10.81 -9.66 -12.94
N ALA A 324 -10.87 -8.63 -12.09
CA ALA A 324 -9.75 -7.74 -11.82
C ALA A 324 -8.62 -8.48 -11.08
N THR A 325 -7.42 -7.90 -11.08
CA THR A 325 -6.26 -8.46 -10.36
C THR A 325 -6.39 -8.33 -8.84
N SER A 326 -7.18 -7.35 -8.37
CA SER A 326 -7.47 -7.06 -6.97
C SER A 326 -8.79 -6.27 -6.86
N ASN A 327 -9.38 -6.23 -5.66
CA ASN A 327 -10.52 -5.37 -5.33
C ASN A 327 -10.11 -3.95 -4.90
N ILE A 328 -8.82 -3.64 -4.81
CA ILE A 328 -8.32 -2.32 -4.41
C ILE A 328 -8.88 -1.21 -5.31
N CYS A 329 -9.26 -0.09 -4.71
CA CYS A 329 -9.78 1.09 -5.40
C CYS A 329 -9.13 2.38 -4.86
N THR A 330 -9.59 2.86 -3.71
CA THR A 330 -8.82 3.81 -2.89
C THR A 330 -7.58 3.08 -2.38
N ASN A 331 -6.42 3.71 -2.52
CA ASN A 331 -5.13 3.27 -1.98
C ASN A 331 -4.62 4.35 -1.00
N GLN A 332 -3.31 4.49 -0.86
CA GLN A 332 -2.67 5.40 0.09
C GLN A 332 -1.92 6.55 -0.61
N GLY A 333 -2.58 7.22 -1.57
CA GLY A 333 -1.95 8.25 -2.42
C GLY A 333 -1.29 9.42 -1.66
N LEU A 334 -1.88 9.86 -0.54
CA LEU A 334 -1.29 10.91 0.30
C LEU A 334 0.00 10.42 0.99
N MET A 335 0.02 9.18 1.49
CA MET A 335 1.22 8.62 2.12
C MET A 335 2.32 8.39 1.09
N VAL A 336 1.95 7.97 -0.12
CA VAL A 336 2.87 7.89 -1.27
C VAL A 336 3.48 9.24 -1.61
N THR A 337 2.69 10.31 -1.55
CA THR A 337 3.17 11.69 -1.75
C THR A 337 4.19 12.07 -0.68
N ALA A 338 3.88 11.80 0.60
CA ALA A 338 4.83 12.03 1.70
C ALA A 338 6.13 11.22 1.50
N ALA A 339 6.02 9.97 1.03
CA ALA A 339 7.17 9.12 0.78
C ALA A 339 8.04 9.56 -0.40
N ALA A 340 7.43 10.03 -1.49
CA ALA A 340 8.15 10.63 -2.60
C ALA A 340 8.95 11.85 -2.15
N ILE A 341 8.32 12.75 -1.37
CA ILE A 341 9.00 13.94 -0.83
C ILE A 341 10.12 13.55 0.14
N HIS A 342 9.87 12.58 1.03
CA HIS A 342 10.87 12.08 1.98
C HIS A 342 12.10 11.51 1.28
N MET A 343 11.90 10.59 0.33
CA MET A 343 13.00 10.00 -0.45
C MET A 343 13.71 11.04 -1.31
N ALA A 344 12.99 12.00 -1.90
CA ALA A 344 13.60 13.09 -2.67
C ALA A 344 14.48 14.01 -1.81
N LEU A 345 14.07 14.30 -0.57
CA LEU A 345 14.84 15.14 0.36
C LEU A 345 16.08 14.44 0.89
N LEU A 346 15.99 13.15 1.19
CA LEU A 346 17.13 12.37 1.68
C LEU A 346 18.10 12.01 0.56
N GLY A 347 17.58 11.69 -0.63
CA GLY A 347 18.36 11.09 -1.70
C GLY A 347 18.92 9.70 -1.33
N PRO A 348 19.65 9.05 -2.24
CA PRO A 348 20.24 7.73 -1.98
C PRO A 348 21.23 7.76 -0.80
N ASP A 349 22.05 8.81 -0.70
CA ASP A 349 23.03 8.96 0.38
C ASP A 349 22.37 9.13 1.76
N GLY A 350 21.23 9.82 1.82
CA GLY A 350 20.49 10.02 3.07
C GLY A 350 19.73 8.77 3.51
N VAL A 351 19.24 7.95 2.58
CA VAL A 351 18.60 6.66 2.90
C VAL A 351 19.64 5.64 3.41
N ALA A 352 20.89 5.73 2.94
CA ALA A 352 21.97 4.82 3.34
C ALA A 352 22.67 5.18 4.67
N ARG A 353 22.40 6.35 5.26
CA ARG A 353 23.08 6.85 6.48
C ARG A 353 22.22 6.74 7.72
#